data_AF-E3PS11-F1
#
_entry.id   AF-E3PS11-F1
#
_cell.length_a   1.000
_cell.length_b   1.000
_cell.length_c   1.000
_cell.angle_alpha   90.00
_cell.angle_beta   90.00
_cell.angle_gamma   90.00
#
_symmetry.space_group_name_H-M   'P 1'
#
loop_
_entity.id
_entity.type
_entity.pdbx_description
1 polymer ?
#
loop_
_entity_poly.entity_id
_entity_poly.type
_entity_poly.pdbx_seq_one_letter_code
_entity_poly.pdbx_strand_id
1 'polypeptide(L)'
;MARIDHEYTKEIVCPYCGYEFSDSWEINSNEEDIGLVECGECEKEFYASRIITVDYSTEKARYGTCEKCKTENVVIEDYRNSLWSYVNLCVSCGKSEKDKFLKEYFESK
;
A
#
# COMPACT_ATOMS: atom_id res chain seq x y z
N MET A 1 16.58 3.94 37.52
CA MET A 1 15.56 4.31 36.52
C MET A 1 15.62 3.26 35.41
N ALA A 2 14.47 2.73 34.98
CA ALA A 2 14.44 1.74 33.90
C ALA A 2 14.87 2.42 32.58
N ARG A 3 15.56 1.67 31.71
CA ARG A 3 15.87 2.13 30.35
C ARG A 3 14.55 2.20 29.57
N ILE A 4 14.28 3.33 28.93
CA ILE A 4 13.16 3.49 27.99
C ILE A 4 13.57 2.81 26.69
N ASP A 5 12.69 1.97 26.14
CA ASP A 5 12.88 1.34 24.84
C ASP A 5 12.32 2.26 23.76
N HIS A 6 13.19 2.75 22.88
CA HIS A 6 12.85 3.77 21.88
C HIS A 6 13.63 3.60 20.57
N GLU A 7 14.33 2.47 20.42
CA GLU A 7 15.11 2.14 19.22
C GLU A 7 14.41 1.01 18.49
N TYR A 8 14.20 1.13 17.18
CA TYR A 8 13.54 0.10 16.35
C TYR A 8 12.13 -0.29 16.82
N THR A 9 11.44 0.63 17.48
CA THR A 9 10.04 0.50 17.91
C THR A 9 9.09 0.67 16.73
N LYS A 10 7.86 0.16 16.86
CA LYS A 10 6.82 0.29 15.80
C LYS A 10 6.35 1.73 15.62
N GLU A 11 6.33 2.46 16.72
CA GLU A 11 5.94 3.86 16.83
C GLU A 11 7.09 4.66 17.43
N ILE A 12 7.08 5.97 17.26
CA ILE A 12 8.02 6.88 17.90
C ILE A 12 7.75 6.86 19.41
N VAL A 13 8.80 6.59 20.19
CA VAL A 13 8.76 6.64 21.65
C VAL A 13 9.65 7.78 22.13
N CYS A 14 9.09 8.68 22.93
CA CYS A 14 9.86 9.78 23.51
C CYS A 14 10.96 9.20 24.43
N PRO A 15 12.25 9.48 24.17
CA PRO A 15 13.35 8.93 24.94
C PRO A 15 13.43 9.51 26.36
N TYR A 16 12.68 10.57 26.67
CA TYR A 16 12.70 11.24 27.97
C TYR A 16 11.63 10.74 28.94
N CYS A 17 10.40 10.52 28.45
CA CYS A 17 9.27 10.15 29.31
C CYS A 17 8.64 8.80 28.97
N GLY A 18 9.01 8.19 27.83
CA GLY A 18 8.46 6.91 27.38
C GLY A 18 7.07 6.99 26.77
N TYR A 19 6.57 8.19 26.46
CA TYR A 19 5.33 8.35 25.73
C TYR A 19 5.48 7.83 24.29
N GLU A 20 4.58 6.94 23.89
CA GLU A 20 4.48 6.40 22.54
C GLU A 20 3.47 7.22 21.73
N PHE A 21 3.89 7.71 20.57
CA PHE A 21 3.03 8.47 19.67
C PHE A 21 2.06 7.50 18.96
N SER A 22 0.78 7.84 18.89
CA SER A 22 -0.18 7.08 18.09
C SER A 22 -0.14 7.57 16.64
N ASP A 23 0.20 6.69 15.71
CA ASP A 23 0.25 6.97 14.26
C ASP A 23 1.47 7.80 13.81
N SER A 24 2.65 7.27 14.06
CA SER A 24 3.93 7.89 13.69
C SER A 24 4.13 8.03 12.18
N TRP A 25 3.30 7.36 11.36
CA TRP A 25 3.33 7.47 9.91
C TRP A 25 2.90 8.84 9.40
N GLU A 26 2.07 9.55 10.15
CA GLU A 26 1.54 10.89 9.80
C GLU A 26 2.48 12.03 10.23
N ILE A 27 3.59 11.72 10.92
CA ILE A 27 4.59 12.74 11.25
C ILE A 27 5.32 13.11 9.96
N ASN A 28 4.99 14.30 9.45
CA ASN A 28 5.37 14.82 8.15
C ASN A 28 6.89 14.81 7.91
N SER A 29 7.39 13.73 7.33
CA SER A 29 8.48 13.77 6.36
C SER A 29 8.28 12.65 5.34
N ASN A 30 8.39 13.00 4.05
CA ASN A 30 8.51 12.00 2.97
C ASN A 30 9.92 11.35 2.96
N GLU A 31 10.71 11.63 3.99
CA GLU A 31 12.12 11.26 4.12
C GLU A 31 12.29 10.27 5.27
N GLU A 32 13.43 9.59 5.30
CA GLU A 32 13.78 8.71 6.43
C GLU A 32 14.16 9.52 7.67
N ASP A 33 14.65 10.74 7.48
CA ASP A 33 14.88 11.69 8.56
C ASP A 33 13.56 12.45 8.85
N ILE A 34 13.02 12.27 10.05
CA ILE A 34 11.86 13.04 10.52
C ILE A 34 12.34 14.37 11.12
N GLY A 35 13.60 14.43 11.55
CA GLY A 35 14.17 15.59 12.20
C GLY A 35 13.65 15.76 13.62
N LEU A 36 13.46 17.03 14.02
CA LEU A 36 13.13 17.41 15.39
C LEU A 36 11.63 17.29 15.66
N VAL A 37 11.26 16.53 16.69
CA VAL A 37 9.88 16.29 17.13
C VAL A 37 9.73 16.72 18.59
N GLU A 38 8.66 17.44 18.90
CA GLU A 38 8.29 17.80 20.27
C GLU A 38 7.38 16.75 20.90
N CYS A 39 7.67 16.32 22.14
CA CYS A 39 6.81 15.43 22.89
C CYS A 39 5.64 16.19 23.53
N GLY A 40 4.39 15.84 23.20
CA GLY A 40 3.21 16.44 23.81
C GLY A 40 3.00 16.16 25.31
N GLU A 41 3.66 15.14 25.88
CA GLU A 41 3.54 14.79 27.31
C GLU A 41 4.59 15.46 28.21
N CYS A 42 5.81 15.68 27.69
CA CYS A 42 6.90 16.22 28.50
C CYS A 42 7.54 17.49 27.93
N GLU A 43 7.03 17.98 26.80
CA GLU A 43 7.42 19.24 26.12
C GLU A 43 8.92 19.28 25.75
N LYS A 44 9.57 18.12 25.67
CA LYS A 44 10.97 17.99 25.23
C LYS A 44 11.03 17.64 23.76
N GLU A 45 11.95 18.29 23.07
CA GLU A 45 12.29 17.98 21.68
C GLU A 45 13.32 16.84 21.59
N PHE A 46 13.15 15.98 20.61
CA PHE A 46 14.09 14.89 20.29
C PHE A 46 14.14 14.65 18.78
N TYR A 47 15.25 14.07 18.30
CA TYR A 47 15.39 13.69 16.90
C TYR A 47 14.75 12.32 16.66
N ALA A 48 13.95 12.21 15.61
CA ALA A 48 13.35 10.97 15.17
C ALA A 48 13.79 10.64 13.73
N SER A 49 13.88 9.35 13.44
CA SER A 49 14.09 8.84 12.09
C SER A 49 13.24 7.59 11.90
N ARG A 50 12.87 7.31 10.66
CA ARG A 50 12.11 6.14 10.25
C ARG A 50 13.03 5.19 9.49
N ILE A 51 13.00 3.93 9.86
CA ILE A 51 13.71 2.86 9.16
C ILE A 51 12.73 2.18 8.22
N ILE A 52 12.97 2.30 6.91
CA ILE A 52 12.15 1.66 5.88
C ILE A 52 12.89 0.42 5.38
N THR A 53 12.24 -0.74 5.47
CA THR A 53 12.74 -1.99 4.85
C THR A 53 11.91 -2.29 3.60
N VAL A 54 12.59 -2.59 2.49
CA VAL A 54 11.95 -2.95 1.22
C VAL A 54 12.25 -4.40 0.92
N ASP A 55 11.22 -5.25 0.98
CA ASP A 55 11.29 -6.67 0.64
C ASP A 55 10.56 -6.95 -0.68
N TYR A 56 11.02 -7.98 -1.40
CA TYR A 56 10.49 -8.35 -2.71
C TYR A 56 9.97 -9.79 -2.72
N SER A 57 8.82 -9.99 -3.36
CA SER A 57 8.26 -11.30 -3.68
C SER A 57 7.73 -11.31 -5.12
N THR A 58 7.78 -12.47 -5.78
CA THR A 58 7.28 -12.64 -7.16
C THR A 58 6.46 -13.91 -7.28
N GLU A 59 5.46 -13.91 -8.16
CA GLU A 59 4.65 -15.08 -8.49
C GLU A 59 4.61 -15.35 -10.00
N LYS A 60 4.28 -16.59 -10.39
CA LYS A 60 4.10 -16.94 -11.81
C LYS A 60 2.76 -16.41 -12.30
N ALA A 61 2.77 -15.75 -13.46
CA ALA A 61 1.52 -15.41 -14.16
C ALA A 61 0.80 -16.68 -14.63
N ARG A 62 -0.54 -16.60 -14.68
CA ARG A 62 -1.39 -17.66 -15.21
C ARG A 62 -1.52 -17.53 -16.72
N TYR A 63 -1.14 -18.57 -17.45
CA TYR A 63 -1.26 -18.65 -18.91
C TYR A 63 -2.43 -19.55 -19.32
N GLY A 64 -3.06 -19.22 -20.43
CA GLY A 64 -4.10 -20.04 -21.05
C GLY A 64 -4.64 -19.42 -22.32
N THR A 65 -5.88 -19.75 -22.65
CA THR A 65 -6.58 -19.27 -23.85
C THR A 65 -7.58 -18.19 -23.47
N CYS A 66 -7.50 -17.03 -24.11
CA CYS A 66 -8.43 -15.93 -23.86
C CYS A 66 -9.85 -16.29 -24.29
N GLU A 67 -10.83 -16.15 -23.38
CA GLU A 67 -12.23 -16.46 -23.70
C GLU A 67 -12.85 -15.53 -24.75
N LYS A 68 -12.33 -14.30 -24.91
CA LYS A 68 -12.83 -13.32 -25.89
C LYS A 68 -12.16 -13.47 -27.25
N CYS A 69 -10.85 -13.25 -27.34
CA CYS A 69 -10.13 -13.24 -28.63
C CYS A 69 -9.59 -14.60 -29.06
N LYS A 70 -9.72 -15.63 -28.21
CA LYS A 70 -9.29 -17.02 -28.47
C LYS A 70 -7.78 -17.20 -28.69
N THR A 71 -6.97 -16.17 -28.46
CA THR A 71 -5.51 -16.30 -28.49
C THR A 71 -5.04 -17.22 -27.38
N GLU A 72 -4.22 -18.18 -27.73
CA GLU A 72 -3.65 -19.18 -26.81
C GLU A 72 -2.32 -18.71 -26.23
N ASN A 73 -1.89 -19.35 -25.15
CA ASN A 73 -0.62 -19.09 -24.47
C ASN A 73 -0.39 -17.60 -24.14
N VAL A 74 -1.44 -16.95 -23.67
CA VAL A 74 -1.41 -15.57 -23.19
C VAL A 74 -1.68 -15.54 -21.68
N VAL A 75 -1.19 -14.49 -21.02
CA VAL A 75 -1.57 -14.23 -19.63
C VAL A 75 -3.08 -14.01 -19.58
N ILE A 76 -3.76 -14.74 -18.69
CA ILE A 76 -5.20 -14.65 -18.49
C ILE A 76 -5.53 -14.22 -17.06
N GLU A 77 -6.39 -13.23 -16.97
CA GLU A 77 -6.79 -12.58 -15.72
C GLU A 77 -8.28 -12.77 -15.49
N ASP A 78 -8.62 -12.81 -14.21
CA ASP A 78 -9.99 -12.71 -13.73
C ASP A 78 -10.10 -11.39 -12.97
N TYR A 79 -11.23 -10.72 -13.09
CA TYR A 79 -11.52 -9.50 -12.35
C TYR A 79 -12.93 -9.56 -11.81
N ARG A 80 -13.10 -9.25 -10.52
CA ARG A 80 -14.40 -9.22 -9.86
C ARG A 80 -14.50 -7.99 -8.98
N ASN A 81 -15.59 -7.25 -9.12
CA ASN A 81 -16.04 -6.28 -8.12
C ASN A 81 -17.55 -6.45 -7.90
N SER A 82 -18.15 -5.62 -7.04
CA SER A 82 -19.56 -5.75 -6.66
C SER A 82 -20.56 -5.50 -7.80
N LEU A 83 -20.12 -4.85 -8.89
CA LEU A 83 -21.00 -4.42 -9.98
C LEU A 83 -20.82 -5.27 -11.24
N TRP A 84 -19.62 -5.81 -11.45
CA TRP A 84 -19.27 -6.49 -12.70
C TRP A 84 -18.00 -7.35 -12.55
N SER A 85 -17.87 -8.34 -13.44
CA SER A 85 -16.73 -9.25 -13.48
C SER A 85 -16.44 -9.81 -14.86
N TYR A 86 -15.20 -10.24 -15.08
CA TYR A 86 -14.79 -11.11 -16.18
C TYR A 86 -13.86 -12.21 -15.69
N VAL A 87 -13.76 -13.28 -16.48
CA VAL A 87 -12.87 -14.42 -16.21
C VAL A 87 -12.12 -14.81 -17.49
N ASN A 88 -10.92 -15.35 -17.33
CA ASN A 88 -10.10 -15.93 -18.40
C ASN A 88 -9.89 -15.01 -19.61
N LEU A 89 -9.77 -13.69 -19.40
CA LEU A 89 -9.47 -12.76 -20.48
C LEU A 89 -7.99 -12.44 -20.50
N CYS A 90 -7.42 -12.31 -21.71
CA CYS A 90 -6.09 -11.73 -21.81
C CYS A 90 -6.10 -10.28 -21.38
N VAL A 91 -4.94 -9.77 -20.94
CA VAL A 91 -4.77 -8.40 -20.40
C VAL A 91 -5.41 -7.33 -21.30
N SER A 92 -5.27 -7.44 -22.62
CA SER A 92 -5.86 -6.50 -23.57
C SER A 92 -7.39 -6.61 -23.65
N CYS A 93 -7.92 -7.83 -23.68
CA CYS A 93 -9.36 -8.06 -23.67
C CYS A 93 -9.99 -7.62 -22.34
N GLY A 94 -9.39 -7.96 -21.21
CA GLY A 94 -9.83 -7.55 -19.88
C GLY A 94 -9.88 -6.03 -19.73
N LYS A 95 -8.85 -5.32 -20.21
CA LYS A 95 -8.84 -3.85 -20.26
C LYS A 95 -10.01 -3.30 -21.11
N SER A 96 -10.22 -3.85 -22.31
CA SER A 96 -11.30 -3.39 -23.18
C SER A 96 -12.70 -3.56 -22.55
N GLU A 97 -12.91 -4.65 -21.82
CA GLU A 97 -14.18 -4.89 -21.12
C GLU A 97 -14.36 -3.93 -19.94
N LYS A 98 -13.29 -3.66 -19.18
CA LYS A 98 -13.30 -2.67 -18.10
C LYS A 98 -13.60 -1.26 -18.61
N ASP A 99 -12.97 -0.84 -19.71
CA ASP A 99 -13.18 0.49 -20.30
C ASP A 99 -14.63 0.64 -20.79
N LYS A 100 -15.19 -0.41 -21.40
CA LYS A 100 -16.60 -0.45 -21.81
C LYS A 100 -17.53 -0.34 -20.60
N PHE A 101 -17.31 -1.13 -19.55
CA PHE A 101 -18.09 -1.07 -18.32
C PHE A 101 -18.05 0.31 -17.67
N LEU A 102 -16.86 0.91 -17.55
CA LEU A 102 -16.71 2.25 -16.97
C LEU A 102 -17.50 3.29 -17.77
N LYS A 103 -17.41 3.23 -19.10
CA LYS A 103 -18.18 4.11 -19.98
C LYS A 103 -19.68 3.96 -19.74
N GLU A 104 -20.20 2.74 -19.75
CA GLU A 104 -21.63 2.45 -19.49
C GLU A 104 -22.06 2.94 -18.10
N TYR A 105 -21.25 2.73 -17.07
CA TYR A 105 -21.54 3.19 -15.71
C TYR A 105 -21.63 4.73 -15.62
N PHE A 106 -20.70 5.45 -16.24
CA PHE A 106 -20.72 6.93 -16.25
C PHE A 106 -21.82 7.50 -17.14
N GLU A 107 -22.19 6.84 -18.23
CA GLU A 107 -23.32 7.23 -19.09
C GLU A 107 -24.69 6.93 -18.46
N SER A 108 -24.74 6.03 -17.47
CA SER A 108 -25.96 5.69 -16.71
C SER A 108 -26.24 6.62 -15.51
N LYS A 109 -25.36 7.59 -15.25
CA LYS A 109 -25.49 8.59 -14.17
C LYS A 109 -25.87 9.95 -14.73
#